data_AF-A0A6B2V479-F1
#
_entry.id   AF-A0A6B2V479-F1
#
_cell.length_a   1.000
_cell.length_b   1.000
_cell.length_c   1.000
_cell.angle_alpha   90.00
_cell.angle_beta   90.00
_cell.angle_gamma   90.00
#
_symmetry.space_group_name_H-M   'P 1'
#
loop_
_entity.id
_entity.type
_entity.pdbx_description
1 polymer ?
#
loop_
_entity_poly.entity_id
_entity_poly.type
_entity_poly.pdbx_seq_one_letter_code
_entity_poly.pdbx_strand_id
1 'polypeptide(L)'
;LLGRAGLPALTAPFCLVAGALAIALPTAPAAAPPAAGNGFTRLSAAQFGHAFCNGVGQVFFLDQWYAGLILLAGLLIASRTAAVAAACGSLAAILVACSMGLPADRVAAGLYGYNAVLVAIAVGATFLTLTPWTAGYTALAVVASVPLTAAWQTFVQPSGGSPFTWPFVVTTWLFLAAAPALDRPGISLQKAK
;
A
#
# COMPACT_ATOMS: atom_id res chain seq x y z
N LEU A 1 4.36 -23.48 2.20
CA LEU A 1 2.91 -23.26 2.44
C LEU A 1 2.27 -22.42 1.34
N LEU A 2 2.77 -21.21 1.03
CA LEU A 2 2.25 -20.34 -0.04
C LEU A 2 2.23 -21.00 -1.44
N GLY A 3 3.27 -21.75 -1.79
CA GLY A 3 3.32 -22.48 -3.06
C GLY A 3 2.25 -23.56 -3.23
N ARG A 4 1.67 -24.07 -2.13
CA ARG A 4 0.52 -25.00 -2.19
C ARG A 4 -0.81 -24.28 -2.45
N ALA A 5 -0.90 -23.00 -2.05
CA ALA A 5 -2.06 -22.14 -2.28
C ALA A 5 -1.94 -21.30 -3.57
N GLY A 6 -0.82 -21.39 -4.30
CA GLY A 6 -0.58 -20.62 -5.53
C GLY A 6 -0.34 -19.12 -5.32
N LEU A 7 -0.06 -18.68 -4.08
CA LEU A 7 0.11 -17.26 -3.75
C LEU A 7 1.58 -16.82 -3.85
N PRO A 8 1.86 -15.61 -4.38
CA PRO A 8 3.21 -15.06 -4.45
C PRO A 8 3.75 -14.72 -3.06
N ALA A 9 5.07 -14.77 -2.88
CA ALA A 9 5.71 -14.38 -1.62
C ALA A 9 5.62 -12.87 -1.33
N LEU A 10 5.46 -12.05 -2.38
CA LEU A 10 5.45 -10.58 -2.28
C LEU A 10 6.67 -10.09 -1.48
N THR A 11 6.49 -9.08 -0.63
CA THR A 11 7.54 -8.56 0.28
C THR A 11 7.49 -9.22 1.67
N ALA A 12 6.77 -10.34 1.84
CA ALA A 12 6.65 -11.03 3.14
C ALA A 12 8.01 -11.43 3.75
N PRO A 13 9.00 -11.93 2.98
CA PRO A 13 10.33 -12.22 3.52
C PRO A 13 11.01 -10.97 4.12
N PHE A 14 10.92 -9.82 3.44
CA PHE A 14 11.43 -8.55 3.96
C PHE A 14 10.73 -8.16 5.26
N CYS A 15 9.39 -8.22 5.31
CA CYS A 15 8.64 -7.87 6.52
C CYS A 15 8.98 -8.78 7.72
N LEU A 16 9.24 -10.07 7.49
CA LEU A 16 9.64 -11.01 8.53
C LEU A 16 11.04 -10.69 9.08
N VAL A 17 12.02 -10.49 8.18
CA VAL A 17 13.39 -10.19 8.58
C VAL A 17 13.46 -8.82 9.26
N ALA A 18 12.86 -7.79 8.66
CA ALA A 18 12.84 -6.44 9.22
C ALA A 18 12.08 -6.39 10.57
N GLY A 19 10.97 -7.14 10.69
CA GLY A 19 10.24 -7.26 11.96
C GLY A 19 11.04 -7.96 13.05
N ALA A 20 11.71 -9.06 12.73
CA ALA A 20 12.56 -9.77 13.69
C ALA A 20 13.73 -8.90 14.17
N LEU A 21 14.37 -8.17 13.25
CA LEU A 21 15.42 -7.21 13.59
C LEU A 21 14.88 -6.07 14.45
N ALA A 22 13.72 -5.50 14.10
CA ALA A 22 13.11 -4.42 14.88
C ALA A 22 12.75 -4.83 16.32
N ILE A 23 12.45 -6.11 16.57
CA ILE A 23 12.23 -6.64 17.93
C ILE A 23 13.55 -6.90 18.65
N ALA A 24 14.58 -7.37 17.93
CA ALA A 24 15.86 -7.74 18.50
C ALA A 24 16.75 -6.53 18.85
N LEU A 25 16.61 -5.43 18.12
CA LEU A 25 17.39 -4.21 18.32
C LEU A 25 16.66 -3.23 19.25
N PRO A 26 17.38 -2.47 20.10
CA PRO A 26 16.77 -1.39 20.86
C PRO A 26 16.19 -0.36 19.89
N THR A 27 14.86 -0.21 19.93
CA THR A 27 14.16 0.78 19.14
C THR A 27 13.97 2.07 19.93
N ALA A 28 13.86 3.19 19.22
CA ALA A 28 13.45 4.44 19.82
C ALA A 28 12.06 4.26 20.48
N PRO A 29 11.76 5.00 21.56
CA PRO A 29 10.46 4.94 22.19
C PRO A 29 9.36 5.20 21.16
N ALA A 30 8.29 4.40 21.24
CA ALA A 30 7.14 4.54 20.35
C ALA A 30 6.60 5.98 20.38
N ALA A 31 6.40 6.56 19.20
CA ALA A 31 5.71 7.84 19.10
C ALA A 31 4.26 7.69 19.61
N ALA A 32 3.67 8.78 20.10
CA ALA A 32 2.29 8.77 20.53
C ALA A 32 1.36 8.24 19.41
N PRO A 33 0.28 7.51 19.75
CA PRO A 33 -0.61 6.98 18.75
C PRO A 33 -1.16 8.11 17.87
N PRO A 34 -1.16 7.94 16.54
CA PRO A 34 -1.85 8.88 15.67
C PRO A 34 -3.35 8.83 16.01
N ALA A 35 -3.86 9.86 16.69
CA ALA A 35 -5.29 9.98 16.96
C ALA A 35 -5.99 10.41 15.66
N ALA A 36 -6.93 9.60 15.19
CA ALA A 36 -7.84 10.03 14.14
C ALA A 36 -8.66 11.22 14.65
N GLY A 37 -8.72 12.28 13.83
CA GLY A 37 -9.53 13.45 14.14
C GLY A 37 -11.01 13.18 13.89
N ASN A 38 -11.87 13.96 14.54
CA ASN A 38 -13.30 13.94 14.25
C ASN A 38 -13.57 14.72 12.95
N GLY A 39 -13.62 14.03 11.82
CA GLY A 39 -14.02 14.58 10.53
C GLY A 39 -13.00 14.38 9.41
N PHE A 40 -13.23 15.04 8.28
CA PHE A 40 -12.39 14.91 7.08
C PHE A 40 -11.05 15.63 7.25
N THR A 41 -9.93 14.95 6.99
CA THR A 41 -8.60 15.55 7.03
C THR A 41 -8.40 16.51 5.86
N ARG A 42 -8.09 17.77 6.17
CA ARG A 42 -7.81 18.80 5.15
C ARG A 42 -6.32 18.85 4.86
N LEU A 43 -5.98 18.82 3.57
CA LEU A 43 -4.61 19.01 3.08
C LEU A 43 -4.53 20.31 2.28
N SER A 44 -3.44 21.06 2.44
CA SER A 44 -3.09 22.11 1.49
C SER A 44 -2.72 21.49 0.12
N ALA A 45 -2.72 22.29 -0.94
CA ALA A 45 -2.30 21.82 -2.27
C ALA A 45 -0.88 21.25 -2.26
N ALA A 46 0.04 21.87 -1.51
CA ALA A 46 1.39 21.37 -1.33
C ALA A 46 1.39 20.02 -0.59
N GLN A 47 0.66 19.91 0.52
CA GLN A 47 0.55 18.65 1.27
C GLN A 47 -0.06 17.52 0.44
N PHE A 48 -1.04 17.83 -0.41
CA PHE A 48 -1.61 16.85 -1.34
C PHE A 48 -0.59 16.38 -2.37
N GLY A 49 0.16 17.31 -2.98
CA GLY A 49 1.25 16.98 -3.91
C GLY A 49 2.35 16.13 -3.25
N HIS A 50 2.74 16.49 -2.03
CA HIS A 50 3.66 15.70 -1.21
C HIS A 50 3.09 14.31 -0.90
N ALA A 51 1.83 14.22 -0.44
CA ALA A 51 1.18 12.94 -0.14
C ALA A 51 1.19 12.00 -1.36
N PHE A 52 0.89 12.54 -2.53
CA PHE A 52 0.88 11.77 -3.78
C PHE A 52 2.25 11.22 -4.13
N CYS A 53 3.28 12.06 -4.09
CA CYS A 53 4.64 11.65 -4.45
C CYS A 53 5.25 10.75 -3.38
N ASN A 54 5.12 11.12 -2.11
CA ASN A 54 5.62 10.34 -0.98
C ASN A 54 4.92 8.99 -0.87
N GLY A 55 3.63 8.87 -1.26
CA GLY A 55 2.97 7.57 -1.36
C GLY A 55 3.73 6.59 -2.25
N VAL A 56 4.31 7.05 -3.36
CA VAL A 56 5.16 6.24 -4.25
C VAL A 56 6.58 6.09 -3.67
N GLY A 57 7.17 7.18 -3.15
CA GLY A 57 8.53 7.19 -2.57
C GLY A 57 8.70 6.26 -1.36
N GLN A 58 7.70 6.23 -0.48
CA GLN A 58 7.71 5.44 0.76
C GLN A 58 7.69 3.92 0.52
N VAL A 59 7.43 3.46 -0.70
CA VAL A 59 7.62 2.04 -1.07
C VAL A 59 9.06 1.60 -0.79
N PHE A 60 10.03 2.52 -0.97
CA PHE A 60 11.45 2.31 -0.67
C PHE A 60 11.93 3.14 0.53
N PHE A 61 11.01 3.58 1.39
CA PHE A 61 11.30 4.41 2.56
C PHE A 61 12.01 5.74 2.22
N LEU A 62 11.71 6.31 1.04
CA LEU A 62 12.23 7.60 0.62
C LEU A 62 11.27 8.72 1.06
N ASP A 63 11.77 9.63 1.89
CA ASP A 63 11.00 10.76 2.45
C ASP A 63 11.01 12.03 1.57
N GLN A 64 11.73 11.98 0.45
CA GLN A 64 11.85 13.08 -0.50
C GLN A 64 10.78 12.98 -1.59
N TRP A 65 9.98 14.04 -1.75
CA TRP A 65 8.88 14.06 -2.73
C TRP A 65 9.33 13.82 -4.16
N TYR A 66 10.49 14.35 -4.56
CA TYR A 66 11.02 14.16 -5.91
C TYR A 66 11.43 12.71 -6.19
N ALA A 67 11.76 11.92 -5.15
CA ALA A 67 12.06 10.50 -5.32
C ALA A 67 10.82 9.73 -5.81
N GLY A 68 9.63 10.08 -5.31
CA GLY A 68 8.37 9.53 -5.80
C GLY A 68 8.14 9.78 -7.29
N LEU A 69 8.46 10.99 -7.78
CA LEU A 69 8.36 11.33 -9.20
C LEU A 69 9.36 10.54 -10.05
N ILE A 70 10.60 10.40 -9.59
CA ILE A 70 11.64 9.61 -10.27
C ILE A 70 11.20 8.14 -10.38
N LEU A 71 10.67 7.57 -9.28
CA LEU A 71 10.15 6.20 -9.28
C LEU A 71 8.95 6.04 -10.21
N LEU A 72 8.01 7.00 -10.22
CA LEU A 72 6.85 6.97 -11.10
C LEU A 72 7.27 7.08 -12.58
N ALA A 73 8.26 7.90 -12.90
CA ALA A 73 8.84 8.00 -14.24
C ALA A 73 9.54 6.70 -14.65
N GLY A 74 10.32 6.09 -13.76
CA GLY A 74 10.93 4.78 -13.99
C GLY A 74 9.88 3.70 -14.24
N LEU A 75 8.80 3.71 -13.45
CA LEU A 75 7.69 2.79 -13.62
C LEU A 75 6.95 3.04 -14.96
N LEU A 76 6.80 4.29 -15.38
CA LEU A 76 6.18 4.65 -16.66
C LEU A 76 6.99 4.15 -17.86
N ILE A 77 8.32 4.19 -17.77
CA ILE A 77 9.24 3.64 -18.77
C ILE A 77 9.12 2.11 -18.81
N ALA A 78 9.05 1.46 -17.65
CA ALA A 78 8.98 0.00 -17.55
C ALA A 78 7.61 -0.58 -17.93
N SER A 79 6.52 0.04 -17.46
CA SER A 79 5.14 -0.40 -17.68
C SER A 79 4.15 0.73 -17.42
N ARG A 80 3.50 1.22 -18.48
CA ARG A 80 2.44 2.25 -18.38
C ARG A 80 1.31 1.82 -17.45
N THR A 81 0.90 0.54 -17.50
CA THR A 81 -0.17 0.01 -16.65
C THR A 81 0.22 0.04 -15.18
N ALA A 82 1.45 -0.34 -14.84
CA ALA A 82 1.94 -0.28 -13.47
C ALA A 82 2.05 1.17 -12.97
N ALA A 83 2.51 2.09 -13.81
CA ALA A 83 2.60 3.52 -13.47
C ALA A 83 1.24 4.14 -13.18
N VAL A 84 0.23 3.84 -14.02
CA VAL A 84 -1.15 4.29 -13.79
C VAL A 84 -1.71 3.66 -12.51
N ALA A 85 -1.49 2.36 -12.30
CA ALA A 85 -1.93 1.68 -11.08
C ALA A 85 -1.30 2.32 -9.82
N ALA A 86 0.00 2.61 -9.85
CA ALA A 86 0.70 3.27 -8.75
C ALA A 86 0.12 4.67 -8.45
N ALA A 87 -0.09 5.49 -9.49
CA ALA A 87 -0.67 6.82 -9.35
C ALA A 87 -2.10 6.75 -8.78
N CYS A 88 -2.95 5.88 -9.33
CA CYS A 88 -4.31 5.68 -8.85
C CYS A 88 -4.33 5.16 -7.40
N GLY A 89 -3.44 4.23 -7.05
CA GLY A 89 -3.29 3.71 -5.69
C GLY A 89 -2.94 4.81 -4.70
N SER A 90 -1.97 5.66 -5.05
CA SER A 90 -1.55 6.80 -4.23
C SER A 90 -2.71 7.81 -4.04
N LEU A 91 -3.40 8.18 -5.12
CA LEU A 91 -4.54 9.10 -5.07
C LEU A 91 -5.69 8.54 -4.23
N ALA A 92 -6.09 7.29 -4.48
CA ALA A 92 -7.17 6.65 -3.73
C ALA A 92 -6.83 6.54 -2.25
N ALA A 93 -5.57 6.26 -1.91
CA ALA A 93 -5.13 6.21 -0.52
C ALA A 93 -5.26 7.54 0.20
N ILE A 94 -4.92 8.66 -0.46
CA ILE A 94 -5.11 10.01 0.10
C ILE A 94 -6.59 10.24 0.40
N LEU A 95 -7.48 9.93 -0.56
CA LEU A 95 -8.92 10.14 -0.39
C LEU A 95 -9.49 9.32 0.77
N VAL A 96 -9.11 8.04 0.88
CA VAL A 96 -9.57 7.16 1.96
C VAL A 96 -8.98 7.60 3.31
N ALA A 97 -7.69 7.94 3.36
CA ALA A 97 -7.07 8.39 4.59
C ALA A 97 -7.69 9.70 5.09
N CYS A 98 -7.99 10.63 4.19
CA CYS A 98 -8.66 11.88 4.53
C CYS A 98 -10.12 11.66 4.95
N SER A 99 -10.87 10.76 4.31
CA SER A 99 -12.24 10.45 4.71
C SER A 99 -12.33 9.78 6.08
N MET A 100 -11.28 9.03 6.46
CA MET A 100 -11.12 8.42 7.77
C MET A 100 -10.63 9.38 8.87
N GLY A 101 -10.31 10.64 8.55
CA GLY A 101 -9.80 11.59 9.52
C GLY A 101 -8.38 11.29 10.01
N LEU A 102 -7.57 10.57 9.22
CA LEU A 102 -6.20 10.23 9.61
C LEU A 102 -5.29 11.46 9.62
N PRO A 103 -4.26 11.52 10.50
CA PRO A 103 -3.46 12.74 10.68
C PRO A 103 -2.81 13.27 9.40
N ALA A 104 -3.00 14.57 9.14
CA ALA A 104 -2.59 15.23 7.90
C ALA A 104 -1.08 15.12 7.62
N ASP A 105 -0.25 15.21 8.65
CA ASP A 105 1.20 15.05 8.58
C ASP A 105 1.60 13.64 8.11
N ARG A 106 0.92 12.62 8.62
CA ARG A 106 1.14 11.20 8.26
C ARG A 106 0.65 10.90 6.84
N VAL A 107 -0.47 11.51 6.43
CA VAL A 107 -0.98 11.45 5.05
C VAL A 107 0.00 12.13 4.09
N ALA A 108 0.47 13.35 4.40
CA ALA A 108 1.44 14.10 3.60
C ALA A 108 2.80 13.39 3.51
N ALA A 109 3.21 12.68 4.56
CA ALA A 109 4.40 11.84 4.57
C ALA A 109 4.25 10.54 3.76
N GLY A 110 3.07 10.24 3.20
CA GLY A 110 2.82 9.06 2.36
C GLY A 110 2.63 7.76 3.15
N LEU A 111 2.53 7.80 4.49
CA LEU A 111 2.54 6.60 5.34
C LEU A 111 1.29 5.74 5.25
N TYR A 112 0.20 6.31 4.73
CA TYR A 112 -1.03 5.57 4.39
C TYR A 112 -1.13 5.24 2.89
N GLY A 113 -0.19 5.72 2.08
CA GLY A 113 -0.21 5.59 0.61
C GLY A 113 0.53 4.37 0.07
N TYR A 114 1.75 4.10 0.55
CA TYR A 114 2.65 3.14 -0.10
C TYR A 114 2.14 1.69 -0.12
N ASN A 115 1.46 1.24 0.93
CA ASN A 115 0.83 -0.08 0.92
C ASN A 115 -0.26 -0.16 -0.16
N ALA A 116 -1.07 0.90 -0.32
CA ALA A 116 -2.10 0.98 -1.35
C ALA A 116 -1.51 1.05 -2.76
N VAL A 117 -0.39 1.77 -2.95
CA VAL A 117 0.38 1.77 -4.21
C VAL A 117 0.79 0.36 -4.62
N LEU A 118 1.38 -0.40 -3.69
CA LEU A 118 1.80 -1.78 -3.94
C LEU A 118 0.61 -2.70 -4.24
N VAL A 119 -0.51 -2.56 -3.51
CA VAL A 119 -1.75 -3.31 -3.77
C VAL A 119 -2.27 -3.01 -5.18
N ALA A 120 -2.30 -1.74 -5.57
CA ALA A 120 -2.77 -1.34 -6.90
C ALA A 120 -1.92 -1.95 -8.01
N ILE A 121 -0.59 -1.91 -7.89
CA ILE A 121 0.34 -2.51 -8.86
C ILE A 121 0.17 -4.04 -8.89
N ALA A 122 0.12 -4.69 -7.73
CA ALA A 122 0.03 -6.14 -7.65
C ALA A 122 -1.29 -6.66 -8.23
N VAL A 123 -2.42 -6.16 -7.77
CA VAL A 123 -3.75 -6.65 -8.18
C VAL A 123 -4.12 -6.11 -9.57
N GLY A 124 -3.90 -4.82 -9.83
CA GLY A 124 -4.39 -4.14 -11.04
C GLY A 124 -3.46 -4.18 -12.26
N ALA A 125 -2.18 -4.51 -12.07
CA ALA A 125 -1.21 -4.49 -13.17
C ALA A 125 -0.32 -5.74 -13.28
N THR A 126 -0.28 -6.60 -12.26
CA THR A 126 0.68 -7.72 -12.21
C THR A 126 0.01 -9.09 -12.22
N PHE A 127 -0.89 -9.37 -11.27
CA PHE A 127 -1.42 -10.71 -11.04
C PHE A 127 -2.76 -10.99 -11.70
N LEU A 128 -3.59 -9.96 -11.90
CA LEU A 128 -4.88 -10.09 -12.60
C LEU A 128 -4.82 -9.36 -13.94
N THR A 129 -5.57 -9.88 -14.90
CA THR A 129 -5.70 -9.23 -16.21
C THR A 129 -6.65 -8.04 -16.10
N LEU A 130 -6.22 -6.87 -16.58
CA LEU A 130 -7.02 -5.65 -16.51
C LEU A 130 -8.30 -5.76 -17.36
N THR A 131 -9.43 -5.78 -16.66
CA THR A 131 -10.81 -5.68 -17.15
C THR A 131 -11.55 -4.63 -16.31
N PRO A 132 -12.67 -4.05 -16.79
CA PRO A 132 -13.47 -3.10 -15.99
C PRO A 132 -13.87 -3.66 -14.61
N TRP A 133 -14.15 -4.96 -14.54
CA TRP A 133 -14.48 -5.63 -13.28
C TRP A 133 -13.26 -5.70 -12.35
N THR A 134 -12.10 -6.16 -12.84
CA THR A 134 -10.88 -6.25 -12.02
C THR A 134 -10.33 -4.88 -11.61
N ALA A 135 -10.63 -3.82 -12.38
CA ALA A 135 -10.34 -2.45 -11.99
C ALA A 135 -11.16 -2.05 -10.74
N GLY A 136 -12.46 -2.36 -10.70
CA GLY A 136 -13.29 -2.19 -9.52
C GLY A 136 -12.82 -3.03 -8.33
N TYR A 137 -12.40 -4.28 -8.59
CA TYR A 137 -11.83 -5.15 -7.57
C TYR A 137 -10.51 -4.63 -6.99
N THR A 138 -9.65 -4.10 -7.85
CA THR A 138 -8.40 -3.44 -7.45
C THR A 138 -8.70 -2.20 -6.61
N ALA A 139 -9.67 -1.38 -7.02
CA ALA A 139 -10.08 -0.21 -6.23
C ALA A 139 -10.57 -0.63 -4.83
N LEU A 140 -11.35 -1.70 -4.73
CA LEU A 140 -11.77 -2.26 -3.44
C LEU A 140 -10.57 -2.73 -2.60
N ALA A 141 -9.59 -3.40 -3.21
CA ALA A 141 -8.37 -3.84 -2.54
C ALA A 141 -7.57 -2.65 -2.00
N VAL A 142 -7.40 -1.60 -2.81
CA VAL A 142 -6.72 -0.36 -2.43
C VAL A 142 -7.44 0.30 -1.26
N VAL A 143 -8.76 0.46 -1.35
CA VAL A 143 -9.58 1.05 -0.27
C VAL A 143 -9.47 0.22 1.02
N ALA A 144 -9.45 -1.10 0.94
CA ALA A 144 -9.31 -1.98 2.10
C ALA A 144 -7.90 -1.94 2.72
N SER A 145 -6.86 -1.65 1.93
CA SER A 145 -5.47 -1.63 2.42
C SER A 145 -5.16 -0.45 3.35
N VAL A 146 -5.85 0.68 3.20
CA VAL A 146 -5.65 1.90 3.99
C VAL A 146 -6.08 1.73 5.46
N PRO A 147 -7.32 1.29 5.78
CA PRO A 147 -7.70 1.02 7.16
C PRO A 147 -6.89 -0.13 7.75
N LEU A 148 -6.51 -1.13 6.95
CA LEU A 148 -5.59 -2.17 7.41
C LEU A 148 -4.22 -1.58 7.78
N THR A 149 -3.71 -0.63 6.99
CA THR A 149 -2.45 0.08 7.31
C THR A 149 -2.57 0.85 8.62
N ALA A 150 -3.66 1.58 8.83
CA ALA A 150 -3.91 2.30 10.08
C ALA A 150 -4.02 1.34 11.28
N ALA A 151 -4.78 0.25 11.15
CA ALA A 151 -4.91 -0.76 12.19
C ALA A 151 -3.58 -1.43 12.51
N TRP A 152 -2.79 -1.76 11.49
CA TRP A 152 -1.47 -2.39 11.66
C TRP A 152 -0.50 -1.45 12.36
N GLN A 153 -0.49 -0.17 12.00
CA GLN A 153 0.31 0.85 12.68
C GLN A 153 0.00 0.88 14.18
N THR A 154 -1.29 0.90 14.56
CA THR A 154 -1.74 0.86 15.96
C THR A 154 -1.32 -0.43 16.65
N PHE A 155 -1.44 -1.57 15.97
CA PHE A 155 -1.07 -2.88 16.51
C PHE A 155 0.43 -3.00 16.84
N VAL A 156 1.30 -2.44 15.99
CA VAL A 156 2.77 -2.51 16.19
C VAL A 156 3.33 -1.33 16.99
N GLN A 157 2.51 -0.33 17.34
CA GLN A 157 2.98 0.79 18.16
C GLN A 157 3.63 0.37 19.49
N PRO A 158 3.06 -0.57 20.29
CA PRO A 158 3.61 -0.89 21.61
C PRO A 158 5.04 -1.44 21.58
N SER A 159 5.48 -2.02 20.45
CA SER A 159 6.83 -2.53 20.26
C SER A 159 7.78 -1.52 19.58
N GLY A 160 7.32 -0.29 19.32
CA GLY A 160 8.07 0.69 18.53
C GLY A 160 8.27 0.28 17.06
N GLY A 161 7.48 -0.68 16.59
CA GLY A 161 7.61 -1.26 15.26
C GLY A 161 7.02 -0.38 14.16
N SER A 162 7.38 -0.71 12.92
CA SER A 162 6.75 -0.16 11.71
C SER A 162 5.83 -1.23 11.11
N PRO A 163 4.69 -0.86 10.49
CA PRO A 163 3.88 -1.82 9.74
C PRO A 163 4.64 -2.44 8.56
N PHE A 164 5.72 -1.78 8.09
CA PHE A 164 6.39 -2.10 6.83
C PHE A 164 5.34 -2.31 5.73
N THR A 165 5.54 -3.29 4.86
CA THR A 165 4.58 -3.64 3.81
C THR A 165 3.65 -4.80 4.20
N TRP A 166 3.46 -5.10 5.49
CA TRP A 166 2.51 -6.14 5.91
C TRP A 166 1.07 -5.88 5.45
N PRO A 167 0.52 -4.66 5.55
CA PRO A 167 -0.81 -4.37 5.03
C PRO A 167 -0.95 -4.69 3.55
N PHE A 168 0.05 -4.33 2.73
CA PHE A 168 0.11 -4.72 1.32
C PHE A 168 0.07 -6.24 1.13
N VAL A 169 0.94 -6.99 1.85
CA VAL A 169 1.04 -8.45 1.73
C VAL A 169 -0.29 -9.11 2.07
N VAL A 170 -0.87 -8.77 3.22
CA VAL A 170 -2.11 -9.38 3.70
C VAL A 170 -3.29 -9.04 2.79
N THR A 171 -3.46 -7.76 2.44
CA THR A 171 -4.53 -7.36 1.50
C THR A 171 -4.38 -8.08 0.17
N THR A 172 -3.18 -8.12 -0.41
CA THR A 172 -2.97 -8.77 -1.71
C THR A 172 -3.23 -10.27 -1.63
N TRP A 173 -2.77 -10.97 -0.59
CA TRP A 173 -3.07 -12.39 -0.42
C TRP A 173 -4.56 -12.67 -0.30
N LEU A 174 -5.29 -11.88 0.49
CA LEU A 174 -6.74 -12.04 0.64
C LEU A 174 -7.46 -11.88 -0.69
N PHE A 175 -7.12 -10.85 -1.46
CA PHE A 175 -7.76 -10.59 -2.75
C PHE A 175 -7.36 -11.61 -3.82
N LEU A 176 -6.10 -12.04 -3.88
CA LEU A 176 -5.69 -13.09 -4.82
C LEU A 176 -6.29 -14.45 -4.47
N ALA A 177 -6.42 -14.78 -3.18
CA ALA A 177 -7.04 -16.02 -2.74
C ALA A 177 -8.55 -16.05 -2.99
N ALA A 178 -9.23 -14.90 -2.85
CA ALA A 178 -10.67 -14.79 -3.09
C ALA A 178 -11.03 -14.73 -4.58
N ALA A 179 -10.11 -14.28 -5.45
CA ALA A 179 -10.40 -14.07 -6.86
C ALA A 179 -10.98 -15.32 -7.56
N PRO A 180 -10.40 -16.53 -7.45
CA PRO A 180 -10.92 -17.73 -8.12
C PRO A 180 -12.38 -18.06 -7.77
N ALA A 181 -12.84 -17.70 -6.56
CA ALA A 181 -14.21 -17.96 -6.12
C ALA A 181 -15.26 -17.06 -6.79
N LEU A 182 -14.85 -16.00 -7.49
CA LEU A 182 -15.77 -15.04 -8.11
C LEU A 182 -16.17 -15.43 -9.55
N ASP A 183 -15.49 -16.40 -10.16
CA ASP A 183 -15.74 -16.97 -11.50
C ASP A 183 -16.02 -15.89 -12.57
N ARG A 184 -15.11 -14.93 -12.71
CA ARG A 184 -15.22 -13.80 -13.66
C ARG A 184 -14.09 -13.73 -14.69
N PRO A 185 -14.35 -13.16 -15.88
CA PRO A 185 -13.31 -12.93 -16.89
C PRO A 185 -12.17 -12.05 -16.37
N GLY A 186 -10.92 -12.48 -16.58
CA GLY A 186 -9.71 -11.79 -16.13
C GLY A 186 -9.08 -12.36 -14.86
N ILE A 187 -9.74 -13.33 -14.22
CA ILE A 187 -9.22 -14.11 -13.09
C ILE A 187 -8.52 -15.38 -13.61
N SER A 188 -7.56 -15.20 -14.51
CA SER A 188 -6.51 -16.18 -14.74
C SER A 188 -5.26 -15.57 -14.13
N LEU A 189 -4.76 -16.16 -13.05
CA LEU A 189 -3.49 -15.75 -12.46
C LEU A 189 -2.46 -15.76 -13.59
N GLN A 190 -1.97 -14.58 -13.99
CA GLN A 190 -0.82 -14.56 -14.87
C GLN A 190 0.29 -15.21 -14.08
N LYS A 191 0.77 -16.36 -14.55
CA LYS A 191 2.02 -16.93 -14.03
C LYS A 191 3.06 -15.84 -14.24
N ALA A 192 3.56 -15.28 -13.14
CA ALA A 192 4.67 -14.34 -13.18
C ALA A 192 5.78 -15.03 -13.99
N LYS A 193 6.11 -14.44 -15.14
CA LYS A 193 7.23 -14.89 -15.97
C LYS A 193 8.54 -14.58 -15.26
#